data_AF-A0A958AIB9-F1
#
_entry.id   AF-A0A958AIB9-F1
#
_cell.length_a   1.000
_cell.length_b   1.000
_cell.length_c   1.000
_cell.angle_alpha   90.00
_cell.angle_beta   90.00
_cell.angle_gamma   90.00
#
_symmetry.space_group_name_H-M   'P 1'
#
loop_
_entity.id
_entity.type
_entity.pdbx_description
1 polymer ?
#
loop_
_entity_poly.entity_id
_entity_poly.type
_entity_poly.pdbx_seq_one_letter_code
_entity_poly.pdbx_strand_id
1 'polypeptide(L)'
;RVMGGNFFKLLRPGGALDLNLCATWGAGTSEHTNQIVEYQQWSELFYTLPLTGLDQATGRTLPFWQDLLAHPNYDEYWAAMNIEERWGDIGVPALNMGGWYDIFVQGTLACFNGLRQQGRTPAARRSQAIIGPWAHSLSISPKVGDVDFGFHSMYDLDLLEYRWWEQWLQGVDTGILDEAPLRLFIMGSNQWRDEQEWPLARTKWQEWYLHSNGHANTLRGDGALVPTQPAAEPTDHFVYDPHYPVQTNGGNNCCAPHITPWGPYDQRGVEMRSDVLCYTSEPLVADMEITGPITLVLYAATDGFDTDWTAKLVDVAPSGYAKNLCDGIIRARYRASMTEPTLLESNQMYRYEINVGVTANVFRKGHRVRLEVSSSNFPRFDRN
;
A
#
# COMPACT_ATOMS: atom_id res chain seq x y z
N ARG A 1 -12.39 10.26 -10.82
CA ARG A 1 -11.39 9.31 -10.26
C ARG A 1 -10.15 9.30 -11.13
N VAL A 2 -8.98 9.70 -10.64
CA VAL A 2 -7.76 9.79 -11.46
C VAL A 2 -6.86 8.60 -11.15
N MET A 3 -6.69 7.71 -12.14
CA MET A 3 -5.57 6.76 -12.19
C MET A 3 -4.36 7.54 -12.71
N GLY A 4 -3.67 8.26 -11.84
CA GLY A 4 -2.53 9.11 -12.21
C GLY A 4 -1.31 8.74 -11.38
N GLY A 5 -0.16 8.58 -12.04
CA GLY A 5 1.11 8.34 -11.37
C GLY A 5 2.04 7.44 -12.18
N ASN A 6 2.80 6.63 -11.47
CA ASN A 6 3.76 5.68 -12.02
C ASN A 6 3.19 4.25 -12.03
N PHE A 7 2.85 3.73 -13.20
CA PHE A 7 2.29 2.37 -13.34
C PHE A 7 3.26 1.26 -12.91
N PHE A 8 4.58 1.46 -13.05
CA PHE A 8 5.55 0.48 -12.56
C PHE A 8 5.49 0.38 -11.05
N LYS A 9 5.44 1.50 -10.32
CA LYS A 9 5.30 1.46 -8.85
C LYS A 9 3.98 0.84 -8.39
N LEU A 10 2.92 0.99 -9.19
CA LEU A 10 1.60 0.40 -8.90
C LEU A 10 1.60 -1.11 -9.11
N LEU A 11 2.09 -1.58 -10.27
CA LEU A 11 2.02 -2.99 -10.67
C LEU A 11 3.22 -3.80 -10.15
N ARG A 12 4.31 -3.11 -9.79
CA ARG A 12 5.55 -3.68 -9.25
C ARG A 12 6.05 -2.92 -8.02
N PRO A 13 5.26 -2.76 -6.95
CA PRO A 13 5.71 -2.07 -5.75
C PRO A 13 6.96 -2.74 -5.19
N GLY A 14 8.00 -1.95 -4.93
CA GLY A 14 9.30 -2.47 -4.50
C GLY A 14 9.99 -3.41 -5.49
N GLY A 15 9.52 -3.47 -6.75
CA GLY A 15 9.99 -4.39 -7.79
C GLY A 15 9.34 -5.78 -7.77
N ALA A 16 8.49 -6.09 -6.79
CA ALA A 16 7.72 -7.34 -6.76
C ALA A 16 6.41 -7.18 -7.54
N LEU A 17 6.02 -8.15 -8.36
CA LEU A 17 4.80 -8.09 -9.17
C LEU A 17 3.58 -8.18 -8.27
N ASP A 18 2.64 -7.24 -8.37
CA ASP A 18 1.31 -7.36 -7.75
C ASP A 18 0.50 -8.43 -8.51
N LEU A 19 0.76 -9.68 -8.17
CA LEU A 19 0.24 -10.89 -8.82
C LEU A 19 -1.29 -10.89 -8.81
N ASN A 20 -1.90 -10.59 -7.66
CA ASN A 20 -3.36 -10.56 -7.54
C ASN A 20 -3.96 -9.56 -8.51
N LEU A 21 -3.53 -8.29 -8.48
CA LEU A 21 -4.08 -7.27 -9.36
C LEU A 21 -3.88 -7.66 -10.82
N CYS A 22 -2.64 -7.97 -11.21
CA CYS A 22 -2.28 -8.12 -12.60
C CYS A 22 -2.93 -9.35 -13.25
N ALA A 23 -3.04 -10.45 -12.50
CA ALA A 23 -3.67 -11.67 -13.00
C ALA A 23 -5.20 -11.53 -13.04
N THR A 24 -5.83 -11.08 -11.96
CA THR A 24 -7.31 -11.00 -11.88
C THR A 24 -7.88 -9.90 -12.76
N TRP A 25 -7.28 -8.71 -12.74
CA TRP A 25 -7.70 -7.62 -13.62
C TRP A 25 -7.38 -7.92 -15.08
N GLY A 26 -6.17 -8.44 -15.38
CA GLY A 26 -5.79 -8.84 -16.73
C GLY A 26 -6.74 -9.87 -17.33
N ALA A 27 -7.16 -10.87 -16.56
CA ALA A 27 -8.19 -11.83 -16.98
C ALA A 27 -9.57 -11.19 -17.13
N GLY A 28 -9.94 -10.28 -16.23
CA GLY A 28 -11.20 -9.54 -16.26
C GLY A 28 -11.34 -8.62 -17.46
N THR A 29 -10.24 -8.06 -17.96
CA THR A 29 -10.22 -7.11 -19.09
C THR A 29 -9.65 -7.71 -20.38
N SER A 30 -9.54 -9.03 -20.47
CA SER A 30 -8.85 -9.69 -21.59
C SER A 30 -9.57 -9.60 -22.94
N GLU A 31 -10.84 -9.21 -22.94
CA GLU A 31 -11.73 -9.22 -24.11
C GLU A 31 -12.43 -7.85 -24.25
N HIS A 32 -13.27 -7.71 -25.28
CA HIS A 32 -14.02 -6.46 -25.53
C HIS A 32 -15.06 -6.11 -24.44
N THR A 33 -15.38 -7.04 -23.55
CA THR A 33 -16.28 -6.82 -22.40
C THR A 33 -15.64 -7.36 -21.14
N ASN A 34 -16.07 -6.85 -19.97
CA ASN A 34 -15.65 -7.40 -18.69
C ASN A 34 -15.98 -8.89 -18.60
N GLN A 35 -14.97 -9.63 -18.17
CA GLN A 35 -15.01 -11.06 -18.07
C GLN A 35 -15.22 -11.46 -16.62
N ILE A 36 -16.06 -12.47 -16.42
CA ILE A 36 -16.34 -13.02 -15.11
C ILE A 36 -15.13 -13.88 -14.71
N VAL A 37 -14.43 -13.45 -13.68
CA VAL A 37 -13.24 -14.14 -13.14
C VAL A 37 -13.54 -14.88 -11.85
N GLU A 38 -14.69 -14.59 -11.23
CA GLU A 38 -15.07 -15.05 -9.89
C GLU A 38 -15.23 -16.57 -9.77
N TYR A 39 -15.49 -17.24 -10.90
CA TYR A 39 -15.66 -18.70 -10.95
C TYR A 39 -14.37 -19.47 -11.30
N GLN A 40 -13.26 -18.77 -11.54
CA GLN A 40 -11.97 -19.42 -11.75
C GLN A 40 -11.37 -19.90 -10.42
N GLN A 41 -10.57 -20.97 -10.47
CA GLN A 41 -9.89 -21.52 -9.29
C GLN A 41 -8.63 -20.72 -8.96
N TRP A 42 -8.80 -19.47 -8.53
CA TRP A 42 -7.68 -18.55 -8.25
C TRP A 42 -6.69 -19.08 -7.21
N SER A 43 -7.17 -19.84 -6.24
CA SER A 43 -6.31 -20.52 -5.26
C SER A 43 -5.31 -21.49 -5.90
N GLU A 44 -5.62 -22.05 -7.07
CA GLU A 44 -4.72 -22.91 -7.85
C GLU A 44 -3.96 -22.09 -8.91
N LEU A 45 -4.65 -21.16 -9.59
CA LEU A 45 -4.05 -20.36 -10.67
C LEU A 45 -2.88 -19.51 -10.18
N PHE A 46 -2.95 -18.92 -8.99
CA PHE A 46 -1.82 -18.15 -8.44
C PHE A 46 -0.57 -19.01 -8.18
N TYR A 47 -0.73 -20.33 -8.06
CA TYR A 47 0.38 -21.28 -7.91
C TYR A 47 0.93 -21.78 -9.25
N THR A 48 0.39 -21.33 -10.40
CA THR A 48 0.90 -21.71 -11.72
C THR A 48 2.39 -21.36 -11.86
N LEU A 49 3.20 -22.35 -12.18
CA LEU A 49 4.62 -22.19 -12.48
C LEU A 49 4.96 -22.89 -13.81
N PRO A 50 5.73 -22.25 -14.70
CA PRO A 50 6.20 -20.86 -14.61
C PRO A 50 5.03 -19.85 -14.72
N LEU A 51 5.17 -18.67 -14.11
CA LEU A 51 4.13 -17.61 -14.17
C LEU A 51 3.85 -17.13 -15.60
N THR A 52 4.77 -17.38 -16.54
CA THR A 52 4.55 -17.16 -17.98
C THR A 52 3.44 -18.03 -18.56
N GLY A 53 3.05 -19.12 -17.90
CA GLY A 53 1.92 -19.98 -18.28
C GLY A 53 0.61 -19.67 -17.56
N LEU A 54 0.57 -18.65 -16.69
CA LEU A 54 -0.64 -18.31 -15.93
C LEU A 54 -1.80 -17.92 -16.84
N ASP A 55 -1.54 -17.17 -17.91
CA ASP A 55 -2.57 -16.80 -18.88
C ASP A 55 -3.23 -18.05 -19.47
N GLN A 56 -2.44 -18.98 -19.99
CA GLN A 56 -2.94 -20.24 -20.55
C GLN A 56 -3.67 -21.08 -19.51
N ALA A 57 -3.22 -21.08 -18.25
CA ALA A 57 -3.91 -21.75 -17.15
C ALA A 57 -5.30 -21.14 -16.85
N THR A 58 -5.48 -19.83 -17.07
CA THR A 58 -6.81 -19.19 -17.02
C THR A 58 -7.71 -19.57 -18.22
N GLY A 59 -7.17 -20.34 -19.18
CA GLY A 59 -7.83 -20.74 -20.42
C GLY A 59 -7.82 -19.65 -21.49
N ARG A 60 -6.92 -18.66 -21.39
CA ARG A 60 -6.92 -17.45 -22.22
C ARG A 60 -5.51 -17.02 -22.61
N THR A 61 -5.41 -16.25 -23.66
CA THR A 61 -4.19 -15.48 -23.95
C THR A 61 -4.40 -14.08 -23.38
N LEU A 62 -3.49 -13.62 -22.52
CA LEU A 62 -3.59 -12.32 -21.87
C LEU A 62 -2.45 -11.41 -22.35
N PRO A 63 -2.62 -10.60 -23.42
CA PRO A 63 -1.55 -9.75 -23.94
C PRO A 63 -0.93 -8.83 -22.90
N PHE A 64 -1.77 -8.19 -22.06
CA PHE A 64 -1.31 -7.35 -20.94
C PHE A 64 -0.38 -8.10 -19.97
N TRP A 65 -0.69 -9.36 -19.67
CA TRP A 65 0.14 -10.20 -18.79
C TRP A 65 1.50 -10.51 -19.43
N GLN A 66 1.50 -10.80 -20.74
CA GLN A 66 2.72 -11.08 -21.49
C GLN A 66 3.64 -9.85 -21.56
N ASP A 67 3.08 -8.67 -21.85
CA ASP A 67 3.81 -7.40 -21.83
C ASP A 67 4.41 -7.13 -20.44
N LEU A 68 3.62 -7.29 -19.39
CA LEU A 68 4.06 -7.10 -18.01
C LEU A 68 5.24 -8.01 -17.63
N LEU A 69 5.22 -9.27 -18.07
CA LEU A 69 6.31 -10.22 -17.82
C LEU A 69 7.55 -9.96 -18.70
N ALA A 70 7.37 -9.38 -19.89
CA ALA A 70 8.47 -8.96 -20.76
C ALA A 70 9.23 -7.74 -20.20
N HIS A 71 8.58 -6.93 -19.36
CA HIS A 71 9.13 -5.71 -18.76
C HIS A 71 9.24 -5.80 -17.22
N PRO A 72 10.12 -6.66 -16.65
CA PRO A 72 10.22 -6.86 -15.20
C PRO A 72 10.92 -5.70 -14.47
N ASN A 73 11.76 -4.94 -15.16
CA ASN A 73 12.51 -3.81 -14.61
C ASN A 73 11.87 -2.48 -15.03
N TYR A 74 12.23 -1.38 -14.38
CA TYR A 74 11.84 -0.04 -14.81
C TYR A 74 12.67 0.39 -16.03
N ASP A 75 12.14 0.14 -17.22
CA ASP A 75 12.73 0.43 -18.53
C ASP A 75 11.93 1.49 -19.31
N GLU A 76 12.26 1.67 -20.60
CA GLU A 76 11.62 2.67 -21.47
C GLU A 76 10.10 2.47 -21.61
N TYR A 77 9.62 1.21 -21.53
CA TYR A 77 8.19 0.90 -21.60
C TYR A 77 7.45 1.57 -20.44
N TRP A 78 7.97 1.43 -19.22
CA TRP A 78 7.39 2.04 -18.03
C TRP A 78 7.59 3.56 -17.98
N ALA A 79 8.78 4.04 -18.34
CA ALA A 79 9.10 5.46 -18.35
C ALA A 79 8.16 6.26 -19.28
N ALA A 80 7.81 5.70 -20.44
CA ALA A 80 6.88 6.33 -21.38
C ALA A 80 5.49 6.62 -20.79
N MET A 81 5.05 5.81 -19.82
CA MET A 81 3.75 5.91 -19.15
C MET A 81 3.82 6.60 -17.78
N ASN A 82 5.01 6.97 -17.30
CA ASN A 82 5.15 7.64 -16.01
C ASN A 82 4.66 9.09 -16.10
N ILE A 83 3.60 9.42 -15.36
CA ILE A 83 3.08 10.80 -15.31
C ILE A 83 3.80 11.60 -14.21
N GLU A 84 4.45 10.93 -13.24
CA GLU A 84 5.14 11.60 -12.13
C GLU A 84 6.30 12.50 -12.58
N GLU A 85 6.83 12.27 -13.78
CA GLU A 85 7.90 13.06 -14.38
C GLU A 85 7.38 14.22 -15.26
N ARG A 86 6.05 14.36 -15.41
CA ARG A 86 5.40 15.26 -16.37
C ARG A 86 4.32 16.16 -15.76
N TRP A 87 4.36 16.40 -14.45
CA TRP A 87 3.41 17.31 -13.80
C TRP A 87 3.39 18.72 -14.42
N GLY A 88 4.55 19.20 -14.87
CA GLY A 88 4.71 20.49 -15.56
C GLY A 88 3.99 20.61 -16.90
N ASP A 89 3.57 19.50 -17.50
CA ASP A 89 2.81 19.50 -18.75
C ASP A 89 1.30 19.70 -18.50
N ILE A 90 0.84 19.38 -17.29
CA ILE A 90 -0.58 19.37 -16.94
C ILE A 90 -1.06 20.78 -16.61
N GLY A 91 -1.92 21.32 -17.46
CA GLY A 91 -2.47 22.68 -17.33
C GLY A 91 -3.88 22.78 -16.75
N VAL A 92 -4.48 21.66 -16.34
CA VAL A 92 -5.86 21.58 -15.84
C VAL A 92 -5.89 21.18 -14.37
N PRO A 93 -6.85 21.71 -13.57
CA PRO A 93 -7.04 21.31 -12.18
C PRO A 93 -7.63 19.91 -12.07
N ALA A 94 -7.25 19.16 -11.03
CA ALA A 94 -7.81 17.85 -10.73
C ALA A 94 -8.41 17.77 -9.32
N LEU A 95 -9.58 17.12 -9.22
CA LEU A 95 -10.13 16.63 -7.96
C LEU A 95 -9.72 15.16 -7.80
N ASN A 96 -8.78 14.92 -6.89
CA ASN A 96 -8.24 13.60 -6.61
C ASN A 96 -9.09 12.94 -5.50
N MET A 97 -9.47 11.69 -5.67
CA MET A 97 -10.28 10.95 -4.69
C MET A 97 -9.65 9.58 -4.50
N GLY A 98 -9.41 9.19 -3.25
CA GLY A 98 -8.78 7.91 -2.91
C GLY A 98 -9.25 7.40 -1.56
N GLY A 99 -8.79 6.21 -1.19
CA GLY A 99 -9.11 5.58 0.09
C GLY A 99 -7.86 4.99 0.74
N TRP A 100 -7.78 5.00 2.08
CA TRP A 100 -6.60 4.48 2.79
C TRP A 100 -6.28 3.02 2.48
N TYR A 101 -7.29 2.23 2.12
CA TYR A 101 -7.17 0.82 1.75
C TYR A 101 -7.35 0.58 0.23
N ASP A 102 -7.31 1.64 -0.57
CA ASP A 102 -7.28 1.54 -2.02
C ASP A 102 -5.84 1.39 -2.52
N ILE A 103 -5.65 0.61 -3.59
CA ILE A 103 -4.32 0.35 -4.18
C ILE A 103 -3.69 1.62 -4.75
N PHE A 104 -4.48 2.63 -5.14
CA PHE A 104 -4.00 3.86 -5.74
C PHE A 104 -3.73 5.00 -4.74
N VAL A 105 -3.82 4.77 -3.43
CA VAL A 105 -3.73 5.85 -2.43
C VAL A 105 -2.41 6.63 -2.52
N GLN A 106 -1.30 5.94 -2.75
CA GLN A 106 0.01 6.59 -2.93
C GLN A 106 0.04 7.44 -4.20
N GLY A 107 -0.44 6.91 -5.33
CA GLY A 107 -0.52 7.63 -6.60
C GLY A 107 -1.47 8.83 -6.52
N THR A 108 -2.58 8.71 -5.79
CA THR A 108 -3.55 9.78 -5.57
C THR A 108 -2.90 10.95 -4.84
N LEU A 109 -2.16 10.67 -3.76
CA LEU A 109 -1.42 11.69 -3.00
C LEU A 109 -0.24 12.26 -3.79
N ALA A 110 0.46 11.44 -4.59
CA ALA A 110 1.52 11.90 -5.48
C ALA A 110 0.98 12.84 -6.58
N CYS A 111 -0.17 12.51 -7.19
CA CYS A 111 -0.85 13.35 -8.17
C CYS A 111 -1.29 14.69 -7.57
N PHE A 112 -1.90 14.66 -6.37
CA PHE A 112 -2.24 15.87 -5.62
C PHE A 112 -1.01 16.77 -5.43
N ASN A 113 0.07 16.23 -4.87
CA ASN A 113 1.30 16.97 -4.62
C ASN A 113 1.95 17.49 -5.91
N GLY A 114 2.06 16.64 -6.92
CA GLY A 114 2.66 16.96 -8.21
C GLY A 114 1.95 18.13 -8.89
N LEU A 115 0.62 18.09 -8.99
CA LEU A 115 -0.17 19.17 -9.58
C LEU A 115 -0.11 20.46 -8.75
N ARG A 116 -0.18 20.34 -7.42
CA ARG A 116 -0.13 21.47 -6.48
C ARG A 116 1.18 22.24 -6.57
N GLN A 117 2.30 21.54 -6.72
CA GLN A 117 3.64 22.11 -6.70
C GLN A 117 4.15 22.46 -8.10
N GLN A 118 3.89 21.59 -9.08
CA GLN A 118 4.55 21.63 -10.39
C GLN A 118 3.60 21.83 -11.57
N GLY A 119 2.27 21.81 -11.34
CA GLY A 119 1.28 21.99 -12.41
C GLY A 119 1.56 23.24 -13.27
N ARG A 120 1.32 23.15 -14.58
CA ARG A 120 1.73 24.18 -15.56
C ARG A 120 1.10 25.55 -15.30
N THR A 121 -0.16 25.55 -14.90
CA THR A 121 -0.97 26.78 -14.75
C THR A 121 -1.32 27.02 -13.28
N PRO A 122 -1.63 28.27 -12.88
CA PRO A 122 -2.19 28.55 -11.56
C PRO A 122 -3.46 27.73 -11.27
N ALA A 123 -4.28 27.47 -12.29
CA ALA A 123 -5.46 26.61 -12.18
C ALA A 123 -5.09 25.16 -11.86
N ALA A 124 -4.12 24.54 -12.56
CA ALA A 124 -3.64 23.20 -12.21
C ALA A 124 -3.17 23.13 -10.75
N ARG A 125 -2.49 24.19 -10.30
CA ARG A 125 -2.17 24.43 -8.88
C ARG A 125 -3.36 24.95 -8.07
N ARG A 126 -4.58 24.54 -8.37
CA ARG A 126 -5.77 24.58 -7.49
C ARG A 126 -6.37 23.19 -7.31
N SER A 127 -5.66 22.15 -7.75
CA SER A 127 -6.04 20.75 -7.53
C SER A 127 -6.25 20.44 -6.05
N GLN A 128 -7.23 19.58 -5.79
CA GLN A 128 -7.67 19.18 -4.46
C GLN A 128 -7.65 17.66 -4.31
N ALA A 129 -7.72 17.16 -3.07
CA ALA A 129 -7.79 15.74 -2.78
C ALA A 129 -8.71 15.43 -1.59
N ILE A 130 -9.41 14.30 -1.67
CA ILE A 130 -10.13 13.70 -0.54
C ILE A 130 -9.72 12.23 -0.38
N ILE A 131 -9.34 11.85 0.84
CA ILE A 131 -8.96 10.48 1.20
C ILE A 131 -9.83 9.99 2.36
N GLY A 132 -10.72 9.04 2.09
CA GLY A 132 -11.56 8.39 3.09
C GLY A 132 -11.00 7.04 3.57
N PRO A 133 -11.65 6.38 4.54
CA PRO A 133 -11.25 5.05 4.99
C PRO A 133 -11.80 3.96 4.06
N TRP A 134 -11.73 4.20 2.75
CA TRP A 134 -12.35 3.36 1.73
C TRP A 134 -11.35 2.39 1.12
N ALA A 135 -11.88 1.31 0.54
CA ALA A 135 -11.17 0.50 -0.44
C ALA A 135 -11.42 1.04 -1.86
N HIS A 136 -11.21 0.23 -2.91
CA HIS A 136 -11.25 0.68 -4.30
C HIS A 136 -12.58 1.30 -4.75
N SER A 137 -13.71 0.77 -4.29
CA SER A 137 -15.02 1.42 -4.47
C SER A 137 -15.19 2.52 -3.42
N LEU A 138 -14.76 3.73 -3.76
CA LEU A 138 -14.75 4.87 -2.86
C LEU A 138 -16.16 5.21 -2.34
N SER A 139 -16.30 5.40 -1.03
CA SER A 139 -17.51 5.91 -0.37
C SER A 139 -18.82 5.17 -0.72
N ILE A 140 -18.78 3.84 -0.86
CA ILE A 140 -20.00 3.02 -1.08
C ILE A 140 -20.51 2.31 0.18
N SER A 141 -19.67 2.19 1.21
CA SER A 141 -19.97 1.50 2.46
C SER A 141 -19.17 2.11 3.62
N PRO A 142 -19.77 2.29 4.81
CA PRO A 142 -19.04 2.70 6.00
C PRO A 142 -18.17 1.56 6.54
N LYS A 143 -18.45 0.32 6.15
CA LYS A 143 -17.67 -0.87 6.50
C LYS A 143 -16.69 -1.24 5.39
N VAL A 144 -15.43 -1.42 5.76
CA VAL A 144 -14.34 -1.91 4.91
C VAL A 144 -13.59 -2.99 5.68
N GLY A 145 -13.41 -4.16 5.05
CA GLY A 145 -12.88 -5.34 5.74
C GLY A 145 -13.71 -5.67 7.01
N ASP A 146 -13.02 -5.86 8.12
CA ASP A 146 -13.60 -6.15 9.43
C ASP A 146 -14.13 -4.91 10.16
N VAL A 147 -13.81 -3.69 9.70
CA VAL A 147 -14.03 -2.45 10.43
C VAL A 147 -15.18 -1.64 9.85
N ASP A 148 -16.13 -1.26 10.71
CA ASP A 148 -17.13 -0.22 10.43
C ASP A 148 -16.61 1.13 10.93
N PHE A 149 -16.34 2.06 10.00
CA PHE A 149 -15.89 3.42 10.31
C PHE A 149 -17.04 4.36 10.68
N GLY A 150 -18.29 3.88 10.59
CA GLY A 150 -19.51 4.60 10.90
C GLY A 150 -20.03 5.43 9.73
N PHE A 151 -21.34 5.68 9.68
CA PHE A 151 -21.96 6.38 8.54
C PHE A 151 -21.35 7.77 8.24
N HIS A 152 -20.80 8.45 9.26
CA HIS A 152 -20.11 9.74 9.10
C HIS A 152 -18.77 9.64 8.33
N SER A 153 -18.23 8.44 8.10
CA SER A 153 -17.08 8.22 7.23
C SER A 153 -17.44 8.23 5.73
N MET A 154 -18.73 8.24 5.42
CA MET A 154 -19.23 8.39 4.06
C MET A 154 -19.15 9.85 3.64
N TYR A 155 -18.92 10.06 2.35
CA TYR A 155 -18.90 11.36 1.72
C TYR A 155 -19.66 11.29 0.39
N ASP A 156 -20.48 12.30 0.09
CA ASP A 156 -21.17 12.40 -1.19
C ASP A 156 -20.18 12.88 -2.26
N LEU A 157 -19.50 11.91 -2.88
CA LEU A 157 -18.49 12.17 -3.90
C LEU A 157 -19.12 12.69 -5.21
N ASP A 158 -20.34 12.28 -5.54
CA ASP A 158 -21.04 12.74 -6.74
C ASP A 158 -21.38 14.22 -6.62
N LEU A 159 -21.86 14.66 -5.45
CA LEU A 159 -22.10 16.07 -5.18
C LEU A 159 -20.80 16.89 -5.16
N LEU A 160 -19.70 16.32 -4.65
CA LEU A 160 -18.38 16.97 -4.68
C LEU A 160 -17.87 17.14 -6.12
N GLU A 161 -17.96 16.10 -6.94
CA GLU A 161 -17.62 16.14 -8.36
C GLU A 161 -18.47 17.17 -9.10
N TYR A 162 -19.77 17.22 -8.83
CA TYR A 162 -20.68 18.21 -9.43
C TYR A 162 -20.27 19.65 -9.10
N ARG A 163 -20.03 19.97 -7.81
CA ARG A 163 -19.53 21.30 -7.39
C ARG A 163 -18.22 21.65 -8.08
N TRP A 164 -17.32 20.69 -8.21
CA TRP A 164 -16.05 20.89 -8.90
C TRP A 164 -16.23 21.20 -10.40
N TRP A 165 -17.15 20.53 -11.08
CA TRP A 165 -17.47 20.82 -12.47
C TRP A 165 -18.17 22.17 -12.66
N GLU A 166 -19.10 22.54 -11.79
CA GLU A 166 -19.71 23.88 -11.82
C GLU A 166 -18.66 24.98 -11.69
N GLN A 167 -17.69 24.80 -10.77
CA GLN A 167 -16.58 25.74 -10.58
C GLN A 167 -15.73 25.93 -11.84
N TRP A 168 -15.29 24.83 -12.47
CA TRP A 168 -14.27 24.90 -13.51
C TRP A 168 -14.81 24.89 -14.94
N LEU A 169 -15.98 24.31 -15.18
CA LEU A 169 -16.59 24.20 -16.50
C LEU A 169 -17.70 25.24 -16.74
N GLN A 170 -18.44 25.62 -15.69
CA GLN A 170 -19.55 26.57 -15.80
C GLN A 170 -19.18 27.97 -15.28
N GLY A 171 -18.07 28.11 -14.55
CA GLY A 171 -17.65 29.38 -13.96
C GLY A 171 -18.54 29.85 -12.81
N VAL A 172 -19.31 28.93 -12.21
CA VAL A 172 -20.14 29.20 -11.03
C VAL A 172 -19.24 29.20 -9.79
N ASP A 173 -19.33 30.24 -8.96
CA ASP A 173 -18.63 30.24 -7.68
C ASP A 173 -19.33 29.30 -6.69
N THR A 174 -18.74 28.13 -6.47
CA THR A 174 -19.25 27.11 -5.55
C THR A 174 -18.62 27.20 -4.15
N GLY A 175 -17.71 28.15 -3.94
CA GLY A 175 -16.86 28.26 -2.74
C GLY A 175 -15.81 27.16 -2.60
N ILE A 176 -15.77 26.15 -3.49
CA ILE A 176 -14.90 24.98 -3.35
C ILE A 176 -13.42 25.36 -3.34
N LEU A 177 -13.05 26.45 -4.01
CA LEU A 177 -11.68 26.94 -4.06
C LEU A 177 -11.23 27.61 -2.76
N ASP A 178 -12.15 28.05 -1.91
CA ASP A 178 -11.86 28.65 -0.60
C ASP A 178 -11.76 27.60 0.52
N GLU A 179 -12.20 26.37 0.25
CA GLU A 179 -12.00 25.22 1.14
C GLU A 179 -10.53 24.76 1.15
N ALA A 180 -10.17 24.00 2.19
CA ALA A 180 -8.85 23.39 2.27
C ALA A 180 -8.63 22.40 1.10
N PRO A 181 -7.43 22.37 0.50
CA PRO A 181 -7.18 21.57 -0.69
C PRO A 181 -7.09 20.07 -0.41
N LEU A 182 -6.94 19.65 0.83
CA LEU A 182 -6.82 18.25 1.22
C LEU A 182 -7.80 17.94 2.35
N ARG A 183 -8.68 16.95 2.15
CA ARG A 183 -9.60 16.45 3.18
C ARG A 183 -9.28 14.99 3.47
N LEU A 184 -8.93 14.69 4.72
CA LEU A 184 -8.52 13.36 5.16
C LEU A 184 -9.50 12.81 6.20
N PHE A 185 -9.86 11.54 6.10
CA PHE A 185 -10.49 10.84 7.21
C PHE A 185 -9.41 10.25 8.12
N ILE A 186 -9.32 10.74 9.34
CA ILE A 186 -8.39 10.22 10.33
C ILE A 186 -9.04 8.99 11.00
N MET A 187 -8.51 7.80 10.69
CA MET A 187 -8.97 6.54 11.27
C MET A 187 -8.63 6.48 12.77
N GLY A 188 -9.31 5.60 13.51
CA GLY A 188 -9.12 5.46 14.96
C GLY A 188 -9.79 6.58 15.76
N SER A 189 -9.65 7.85 15.36
CA SER A 189 -10.51 8.95 15.82
C SER A 189 -11.85 8.99 15.09
N ASN A 190 -11.88 8.47 13.85
CA ASN A 190 -13.01 8.48 12.93
C ASN A 190 -13.54 9.90 12.69
N GLN A 191 -12.67 10.79 12.22
CA GLN A 191 -13.01 12.19 11.98
C GLN A 191 -12.46 12.67 10.66
N TRP A 192 -13.29 13.38 9.90
CA TRP A 192 -12.82 14.17 8.77
C TRP A 192 -12.03 15.39 9.26
N ARG A 193 -10.90 15.65 8.61
CA ARG A 193 -10.05 16.79 8.90
C ARG A 193 -9.53 17.42 7.62
N ASP A 194 -9.59 18.75 7.61
CA ASP A 194 -9.12 19.59 6.53
C ASP A 194 -7.64 19.95 6.73
N GLU A 195 -6.86 19.85 5.67
CA GLU A 195 -5.40 20.02 5.64
C GLU A 195 -4.98 20.83 4.41
N GLN A 196 -3.79 21.44 4.49
CA GLN A 196 -3.26 22.29 3.42
C GLN A 196 -2.28 21.56 2.49
N GLU A 197 -1.63 20.51 2.98
CA GLU A 197 -0.56 19.83 2.27
C GLU A 197 -0.38 18.38 2.75
N TRP A 198 0.28 17.58 1.89
CA TRP A 198 0.67 16.21 2.19
C TRP A 198 2.18 16.02 1.91
N PRO A 199 2.96 15.40 2.82
CA PRO A 199 2.62 15.15 4.21
C PRO A 199 2.28 16.44 4.96
N LEU A 200 1.71 16.35 6.15
CA LEU A 200 1.30 17.53 6.91
C LEU A 200 2.53 18.38 7.28
N ALA A 201 2.45 19.71 7.14
CA ALA A 201 3.50 20.67 7.53
C ALA A 201 4.10 20.42 8.92
N ARG A 202 3.19 20.08 9.84
CA ARG A 202 3.47 19.88 11.26
C ARG A 202 3.90 18.45 11.62
N THR A 203 4.22 17.62 10.61
CA THR A 203 4.70 16.26 10.82
C THR A 203 5.99 16.29 11.65
N LYS A 204 5.98 15.58 12.77
CA LYS A 204 7.18 15.30 13.56
C LYS A 204 7.64 13.90 13.18
N TRP A 205 8.63 13.83 12.30
CA TRP A 205 9.24 12.55 11.91
C TRP A 205 9.85 11.89 13.13
N GLN A 206 9.52 10.62 13.34
CA GLN A 206 10.01 9.81 14.45
C GLN A 206 10.65 8.54 13.92
N GLU A 207 11.74 8.14 14.56
CA GLU A 207 12.37 6.84 14.34
C GLU A 207 11.96 5.92 15.50
N TRP A 208 11.49 4.73 15.14
CA TRP A 208 11.20 3.65 16.06
C TRP A 208 12.03 2.44 15.61
N TYR A 209 12.73 1.83 16.56
CA TYR A 209 13.70 0.79 16.29
C TYR A 209 13.16 -0.58 16.71
N LEU A 210 13.63 -1.59 15.98
CA LEU A 210 13.33 -3.00 16.23
C LEU A 210 14.26 -3.51 17.33
N HIS A 211 13.70 -4.10 18.38
CA HIS A 211 14.43 -4.75 19.48
C HIS A 211 13.97 -6.19 19.66
N SER A 212 14.86 -7.07 20.09
CA SER A 212 14.54 -8.49 20.35
C SER A 212 15.70 -9.18 21.08
N ASN A 213 15.43 -10.26 21.81
CA ASN A 213 16.49 -11.20 22.24
C ASN A 213 16.65 -12.37 21.26
N GLY A 214 16.35 -12.15 19.98
CA GLY A 214 16.46 -13.12 18.88
C GLY A 214 15.23 -14.01 18.74
N HIS A 215 14.09 -13.64 19.33
CA HIS A 215 12.87 -14.42 19.36
C HIS A 215 11.64 -13.59 18.94
N ALA A 216 11.77 -12.66 18.00
CA ALA A 216 10.66 -11.83 17.51
C ALA A 216 9.64 -12.62 16.67
N ASN A 217 9.86 -13.91 16.40
CA ASN A 217 8.93 -14.75 15.64
C ASN A 217 7.57 -14.84 16.34
N THR A 218 6.51 -14.67 15.56
CA THR A 218 5.11 -14.71 15.97
C THR A 218 4.66 -13.57 16.89
N LEU A 219 3.34 -13.38 17.06
CA LEU A 219 2.77 -12.43 18.03
C LEU A 219 3.14 -12.72 19.49
N ARG A 220 3.69 -13.91 19.78
CA ARG A 220 4.14 -14.35 21.11
C ARG A 220 5.65 -14.18 21.31
N GLY A 221 6.35 -13.71 20.29
CA GLY A 221 7.77 -13.40 20.37
C GLY A 221 8.06 -12.22 21.30
N ASP A 222 9.35 -11.93 21.49
CA ASP A 222 9.83 -10.86 22.35
C ASP A 222 10.21 -9.57 21.60
N GLY A 223 9.80 -9.47 20.33
CA GLY A 223 10.04 -8.31 19.49
C GLY A 223 9.35 -7.07 20.03
N ALA A 224 10.14 -6.02 20.30
CA ALA A 224 9.68 -4.74 20.78
C ALA A 224 9.95 -3.62 19.75
N LEU A 225 9.04 -2.64 19.69
CA LEU A 225 9.17 -1.46 18.84
C LEU A 225 9.25 -0.22 19.73
N VAL A 226 10.41 0.44 19.78
CA VAL A 226 10.72 1.47 20.78
C VAL A 226 11.46 2.66 20.13
N PRO A 227 11.20 3.92 20.51
CA PRO A 227 11.89 5.10 19.95
C PRO A 227 13.31 5.33 20.52
N THR A 228 13.97 4.28 21.00
CA THR A 228 15.34 4.33 21.52
C THR A 228 16.21 3.43 20.65
N GLN A 229 17.38 3.91 20.24
CA GLN A 229 18.24 3.12 19.37
C GLN A 229 18.73 1.83 20.09
N PRO A 230 18.75 0.66 19.41
CA PRO A 230 19.27 -0.57 19.97
C PRO A 230 20.77 -0.47 20.23
N ALA A 231 21.22 -1.20 21.24
CA ALA A 231 22.65 -1.43 21.48
C ALA A 231 23.11 -2.66 20.67
N ALA A 232 24.04 -3.45 21.23
CA ALA A 232 24.30 -4.77 20.69
C ALA A 232 23.17 -5.73 21.11
N GLU A 233 22.34 -6.11 20.15
CA GLU A 233 21.23 -7.05 20.30
C GLU A 233 21.40 -8.20 19.29
N PRO A 234 20.93 -9.42 19.60
CA PRO A 234 20.95 -10.53 18.66
C PRO A 234 20.04 -10.30 17.45
N THR A 235 20.34 -10.98 16.35
CA THR A 235 19.50 -10.98 15.14
C THR A 235 18.31 -11.93 15.31
N ASP A 236 17.18 -11.55 14.74
CA ASP A 236 16.04 -12.46 14.56
C ASP A 236 16.22 -13.28 13.27
N HIS A 237 15.73 -14.52 13.29
CA HIS A 237 15.85 -15.44 12.17
C HIS A 237 14.51 -16.08 11.84
N PHE A 238 14.23 -16.29 10.55
CA PHE A 238 13.11 -17.11 10.11
C PHE A 238 13.44 -17.84 8.81
N VAL A 239 12.63 -18.84 8.47
CA VAL A 239 12.74 -19.59 7.22
C VAL A 239 11.55 -19.24 6.34
N TYR A 240 11.84 -18.71 5.15
CA TYR A 240 10.85 -18.52 4.10
C TYR A 240 10.83 -19.75 3.18
N ASP A 241 9.66 -20.37 3.04
CA ASP A 241 9.42 -21.44 2.06
C ASP A 241 8.44 -20.92 0.99
N PRO A 242 8.87 -20.77 -0.29
CA PRO A 242 8.00 -20.37 -1.38
C PRO A 242 6.79 -21.28 -1.61
N HIS A 243 6.80 -22.54 -1.13
CA HIS A 243 5.64 -23.43 -1.22
C HIS A 243 4.57 -23.12 -0.19
N TYR A 244 4.93 -22.43 0.90
CA TYR A 244 4.03 -22.04 1.98
C TYR A 244 4.18 -20.55 2.30
N PRO A 245 3.92 -19.64 1.35
CA PRO A 245 4.08 -18.22 1.58
C PRO A 245 3.11 -17.70 2.66
N VAL A 246 3.47 -16.58 3.28
CA VAL A 246 2.58 -15.82 4.15
C VAL A 246 1.39 -15.31 3.35
N GLN A 247 0.19 -15.55 3.86
CA GLN A 247 -1.06 -15.20 3.18
C GLN A 247 -1.36 -13.70 3.29
N THR A 248 -1.77 -13.10 2.18
CA THR A 248 -2.38 -11.78 2.16
C THR A 248 -3.70 -11.81 2.91
N ASN A 249 -3.83 -10.93 3.90
CA ASN A 249 -5.06 -10.76 4.67
C ASN A 249 -5.38 -9.27 4.83
N GLY A 250 -6.19 -8.74 3.92
CA GLY A 250 -6.49 -7.31 3.85
C GLY A 250 -5.39 -6.51 3.15
N GLY A 251 -5.35 -5.20 3.43
CA GLY A 251 -4.38 -4.26 2.87
C GLY A 251 -4.91 -3.52 1.64
N ASN A 252 -4.01 -2.92 0.88
CA ASN A 252 -4.32 -2.11 -0.30
C ASN A 252 -4.49 -2.97 -1.55
N ASN A 253 -5.47 -3.89 -1.54
CA ASN A 253 -5.80 -4.74 -2.69
C ASN A 253 -6.93 -4.13 -3.53
N CYS A 254 -7.02 -4.56 -4.80
CA CYS A 254 -8.08 -4.12 -5.70
C CYS A 254 -8.84 -5.25 -6.37
N CYS A 255 -10.03 -4.81 -6.75
CA CYS A 255 -10.86 -5.20 -7.88
C CYS A 255 -11.59 -6.54 -7.72
N ALA A 256 -11.02 -7.48 -6.96
CA ALA A 256 -11.64 -8.76 -6.65
C ALA A 256 -11.50 -9.15 -5.16
N PRO A 257 -12.21 -8.46 -4.24
CA PRO A 257 -12.06 -8.66 -2.80
C PRO A 257 -12.50 -10.06 -2.30
N HIS A 258 -13.25 -10.80 -3.11
CA HIS A 258 -13.66 -12.17 -2.82
C HIS A 258 -12.56 -13.20 -3.20
N ILE A 259 -11.57 -12.80 -4.00
CA ILE A 259 -10.37 -13.60 -4.31
C ILE A 259 -9.24 -13.21 -3.34
N THR A 260 -8.91 -11.91 -3.27
CA THR A 260 -7.90 -11.38 -2.35
C THR A 260 -8.49 -10.20 -1.58
N PRO A 261 -8.68 -10.31 -0.24
CA PRO A 261 -9.39 -9.32 0.53
C PRO A 261 -8.64 -7.97 0.60
N TRP A 262 -9.38 -6.85 0.48
CA TRP A 262 -8.88 -5.50 0.75
C TRP A 262 -9.30 -5.01 2.14
N GLY A 263 -8.68 -3.96 2.65
CA GLY A 263 -9.14 -3.32 3.89
C GLY A 263 -8.46 -3.82 5.16
N PRO A 264 -8.92 -3.32 6.32
CA PRO A 264 -8.45 -3.77 7.62
C PRO A 264 -9.01 -5.15 7.96
N TYR A 265 -8.13 -6.08 8.30
CA TYR A 265 -8.45 -7.40 8.81
C TYR A 265 -7.59 -7.72 10.02
N ASP A 266 -8.06 -8.66 10.85
CA ASP A 266 -7.30 -9.18 11.97
C ASP A 266 -6.06 -9.97 11.54
N GLN A 267 -4.87 -9.48 11.89
CA GLN A 267 -3.61 -10.10 11.50
C GLN A 267 -3.20 -11.29 12.37
N ARG A 268 -3.85 -11.52 13.53
CA ARG A 268 -3.44 -12.59 14.48
C ARG A 268 -3.26 -13.97 13.86
N GLY A 269 -4.06 -14.34 12.85
CA GLY A 269 -3.90 -15.61 12.14
C GLY A 269 -2.57 -15.71 11.38
N VAL A 270 -2.16 -14.61 10.74
CA VAL A 270 -0.89 -14.49 10.02
C VAL A 270 0.29 -14.39 11.00
N GLU A 271 0.13 -13.59 12.05
CA GLU A 271 1.14 -13.37 13.09
C GLU A 271 1.47 -14.62 13.92
N MET A 272 0.75 -15.73 13.79
CA MET A 272 1.10 -16.99 14.47
C MET A 272 2.14 -17.82 13.72
N ARG A 273 2.50 -17.42 12.49
CA ARG A 273 3.48 -18.13 11.68
C ARG A 273 4.91 -17.81 12.12
N SER A 274 5.78 -18.81 12.12
CA SER A 274 7.19 -18.66 12.49
C SER A 274 7.99 -17.80 11.52
N ASP A 275 7.50 -17.57 10.31
CA ASP A 275 8.10 -16.73 9.29
C ASP A 275 7.54 -15.30 9.26
N VAL A 276 6.85 -14.88 10.33
CA VAL A 276 6.42 -13.51 10.57
C VAL A 276 7.04 -13.01 11.86
N LEU A 277 7.93 -12.03 11.76
CA LEU A 277 8.53 -11.34 12.90
C LEU A 277 7.60 -10.20 13.34
N CYS A 278 7.31 -10.11 14.64
CA CYS A 278 6.41 -9.10 15.20
C CYS A 278 7.15 -8.23 16.20
N TYR A 279 7.27 -6.93 15.91
CA TYR A 279 7.85 -5.93 16.81
C TYR A 279 6.74 -5.02 17.33
N THR A 280 6.48 -5.05 18.64
CA THR A 280 5.31 -4.40 19.23
C THR A 280 5.72 -3.40 20.31
N SER A 281 5.15 -2.20 20.31
CA SER A 281 5.36 -1.22 21.38
C SER A 281 4.73 -1.66 22.71
N GLU A 282 5.13 -1.01 23.80
CA GLU A 282 4.31 -0.98 25.01
C GLU A 282 2.94 -0.32 24.74
N PRO A 283 1.89 -0.58 25.54
CA PRO A 283 0.61 0.10 25.40
C PRO A 283 0.84 1.60 25.51
N LEU A 284 0.29 2.34 24.55
CA LEU A 284 0.42 3.77 24.52
C LEU A 284 -0.27 4.39 25.75
N VAL A 285 0.43 5.27 26.45
CA VAL A 285 -0.10 5.95 27.64
C VAL A 285 -1.08 7.08 27.31
N ALA A 286 -1.10 7.52 26.05
CA ALA A 286 -1.99 8.51 25.48
C ALA A 286 -2.27 8.19 23.99
N ASP A 287 -3.29 8.81 23.41
CA ASP A 287 -3.56 8.71 21.97
C ASP A 287 -2.34 9.20 21.17
N MET A 288 -1.95 8.45 20.15
CA MET A 288 -0.86 8.79 19.23
C MET A 288 -1.38 8.79 17.79
N GLU A 289 -1.29 9.92 17.12
CA GLU A 289 -1.64 10.02 15.71
C GLU A 289 -0.44 9.74 14.82
N ILE A 290 -0.60 8.82 13.87
CA ILE A 290 0.31 8.61 12.75
C ILE A 290 -0.44 8.95 11.46
N THR A 291 -0.07 10.09 10.86
CA THR A 291 -0.63 10.57 9.59
C THR A 291 0.50 10.95 8.64
N GLY A 292 0.76 10.12 7.65
CA GLY A 292 1.88 10.31 6.71
C GLY A 292 2.33 9.02 6.03
N PRO A 293 3.42 9.11 5.23
CA PRO A 293 4.11 7.94 4.70
C PRO A 293 4.90 7.21 5.79
N ILE A 294 5.01 5.90 5.63
CA ILE A 294 5.71 4.99 6.54
C ILE A 294 6.82 4.28 5.77
N THR A 295 8.03 4.36 6.30
CA THR A 295 9.23 3.73 5.72
C THR A 295 9.90 2.86 6.78
N LEU A 296 10.30 1.65 6.39
CA LEU A 296 11.18 0.80 7.17
C LEU A 296 12.58 0.81 6.56
N VAL A 297 13.58 1.15 7.35
CA VAL A 297 14.98 0.87 7.03
C VAL A 297 15.34 -0.46 7.68
N LEU A 298 15.51 -1.50 6.85
CA LEU A 298 15.79 -2.87 7.31
C LEU A 298 17.25 -3.22 7.00
N TYR A 299 17.97 -3.72 7.99
CA TYR A 299 19.26 -4.38 7.79
C TYR A 299 19.00 -5.88 7.86
N ALA A 300 19.14 -6.57 6.73
CA ALA A 300 18.87 -8.00 6.65
C ALA A 300 19.86 -8.73 5.74
N ALA A 301 19.95 -10.04 5.94
CA ALA A 301 20.72 -10.98 5.14
C ALA A 301 19.85 -12.22 4.85
N THR A 302 20.16 -12.91 3.75
CA THR A 302 19.52 -14.18 3.37
C THR A 302 20.61 -15.15 2.92
N ASP A 303 20.36 -16.46 3.05
CA ASP A 303 21.23 -17.51 2.52
C ASP A 303 21.10 -17.67 1.00
N GLY A 304 20.04 -17.11 0.39
CA GLY A 304 19.83 -17.05 -1.05
C GLY A 304 20.54 -15.90 -1.77
N PHE A 305 20.44 -15.89 -3.11
CA PHE A 305 20.96 -14.81 -3.96
C PHE A 305 19.94 -13.71 -4.24
N ASP A 306 18.68 -13.94 -3.86
CA ASP A 306 17.60 -12.96 -3.88
C ASP A 306 16.51 -13.42 -2.88
N THR A 307 15.68 -12.48 -2.46
CA THR A 307 14.49 -12.72 -1.64
C THR A 307 13.61 -11.47 -1.69
N ASP A 308 12.43 -11.54 -1.09
CA ASP A 308 11.63 -10.34 -0.81
C ASP A 308 11.68 -10.01 0.68
N TRP A 309 11.51 -8.73 1.01
CA TRP A 309 11.29 -8.25 2.37
C TRP A 309 9.98 -7.47 2.40
N THR A 310 9.08 -7.87 3.29
CA THR A 310 7.77 -7.23 3.48
C THR A 310 7.73 -6.54 4.84
N ALA A 311 6.94 -5.47 4.92
CA ALA A 311 6.68 -4.75 6.15
C ALA A 311 5.20 -4.39 6.22
N LYS A 312 4.61 -4.45 7.42
CA LYS A 312 3.22 -4.07 7.66
C LYS A 312 3.07 -3.31 8.97
N LEU A 313 2.42 -2.15 8.91
CA LEU A 313 2.06 -1.37 10.09
C LEU A 313 0.68 -1.81 10.60
N VAL A 314 0.60 -2.09 11.90
CA VAL A 314 -0.57 -2.67 12.56
C VAL A 314 -0.91 -1.92 13.85
N ASP A 315 -2.20 -1.67 14.04
CA ASP A 315 -2.81 -1.08 15.24
C ASP A 315 -3.41 -2.20 16.11
N VAL A 316 -2.75 -2.52 17.22
CA VAL A 316 -3.14 -3.61 18.11
C VAL A 316 -3.97 -3.05 19.26
N ALA A 317 -5.24 -3.44 19.31
CA ALA A 317 -6.16 -3.03 20.37
C ALA A 317 -5.86 -3.75 21.70
N PRO A 318 -6.33 -3.21 22.85
CA PRO A 318 -6.24 -3.89 24.16
C PRO A 318 -6.90 -5.28 24.18
N SER A 319 -7.87 -5.53 23.30
CA SER A 319 -8.50 -6.84 23.12
C SER A 319 -7.61 -7.87 22.39
N GLY A 320 -6.49 -7.42 21.85
CA GLY A 320 -5.59 -8.20 20.99
C GLY A 320 -5.95 -8.18 19.51
N TYR A 321 -7.07 -7.55 19.10
CA TYR A 321 -7.39 -7.38 17.68
C TYR A 321 -6.29 -6.59 16.97
N ALA A 322 -5.69 -7.16 15.93
CA ALA A 322 -4.52 -6.61 15.24
C ALA A 322 -4.94 -6.09 13.86
N LYS A 323 -5.22 -4.78 13.76
CA LYS A 323 -5.74 -4.14 12.55
C LYS A 323 -4.61 -3.67 11.67
N ASN A 324 -4.44 -4.24 10.48
CA ASN A 324 -3.48 -3.71 9.51
C ASN A 324 -3.91 -2.33 8.98
N LEU A 325 -2.92 -1.46 8.77
CA LEU A 325 -3.11 -0.09 8.29
C LEU A 325 -2.56 0.11 6.88
N CYS A 326 -1.33 -0.34 6.65
CA CYS A 326 -0.67 -0.33 5.36
C CYS A 326 0.45 -1.38 5.34
N ASP A 327 0.80 -1.84 4.14
CA ASP A 327 1.87 -2.80 3.92
C ASP A 327 2.60 -2.54 2.60
N GLY A 328 3.87 -2.92 2.60
CA GLY A 328 4.78 -2.77 1.47
C GLY A 328 5.78 -3.92 1.37
N ILE A 329 6.50 -3.92 0.27
CA ILE A 329 7.48 -4.96 -0.08
C ILE A 329 8.67 -4.30 -0.77
N ILE A 330 9.83 -4.94 -0.70
CA ILE A 330 10.96 -4.71 -1.60
C ILE A 330 11.51 -6.06 -2.04
N ARG A 331 11.73 -6.21 -3.34
CA ARG A 331 12.43 -7.35 -3.92
C ARG A 331 13.92 -7.06 -3.92
N ALA A 332 14.71 -7.91 -3.27
CA ALA A 332 16.06 -7.56 -2.83
C ALA A 332 17.05 -7.27 -3.97
N ARG A 333 16.85 -7.86 -5.16
CA ARG A 333 17.61 -7.50 -6.36
C ARG A 333 17.47 -6.03 -6.77
N TYR A 334 16.36 -5.38 -6.40
CA TYR A 334 16.07 -3.98 -6.68
C TYR A 334 16.44 -3.03 -5.54
N ARG A 335 17.15 -3.50 -4.50
CA ARG A 335 17.56 -2.68 -3.33
C ARG A 335 18.31 -1.39 -3.68
N ALA A 336 19.02 -1.38 -4.83
CA ALA A 336 19.84 -0.26 -5.27
C ALA A 336 19.30 0.44 -6.52
N SER A 337 18.59 -0.27 -7.41
CA SER A 337 18.06 0.27 -8.66
C SER A 337 16.88 -0.57 -9.15
N MET A 338 15.81 0.10 -9.58
CA MET A 338 14.66 -0.54 -10.24
C MET A 338 14.92 -0.88 -11.72
N THR A 339 15.96 -0.28 -12.32
CA THR A 339 16.34 -0.47 -13.73
C THR A 339 17.42 -1.54 -13.88
N GLU A 340 18.40 -1.56 -12.97
CA GLU A 340 19.57 -2.45 -13.01
C GLU A 340 19.62 -3.34 -11.75
N PRO A 341 18.89 -4.47 -11.74
CA PRO A 341 18.88 -5.35 -10.59
C PRO A 341 20.24 -6.02 -10.37
N THR A 342 20.64 -6.17 -9.12
CA THR A 342 21.88 -6.86 -8.72
C THR A 342 21.57 -7.94 -7.70
N LEU A 343 22.13 -9.13 -7.85
CA LEU A 343 21.93 -10.21 -6.87
C LEU A 343 22.62 -9.89 -5.54
N LEU A 344 22.26 -10.66 -4.52
CA LEU A 344 22.86 -10.64 -3.19
C LEU A 344 24.02 -11.61 -3.10
N GLU A 345 24.96 -11.32 -2.21
CA GLU A 345 25.88 -12.31 -1.68
C GLU A 345 25.22 -13.01 -0.48
N SER A 346 25.29 -14.35 -0.46
CA SER A 346 24.70 -15.16 0.60
C SER A 346 25.28 -14.77 1.97
N ASN A 347 24.41 -14.58 2.96
CA ASN A 347 24.70 -14.17 4.34
C ASN A 347 25.36 -12.78 4.50
N GLN A 348 25.47 -12.00 3.42
CA GLN A 348 25.93 -10.63 3.50
C GLN A 348 24.79 -9.71 3.96
N MET A 349 25.09 -8.85 4.93
CA MET A 349 24.14 -7.86 5.44
C MET A 349 23.99 -6.70 4.46
N TYR A 350 22.75 -6.38 4.08
CA TYR A 350 22.42 -5.23 3.23
C TYR A 350 21.41 -4.32 3.92
N ARG A 351 21.43 -3.03 3.56
CA ARG A 351 20.39 -2.06 3.92
C ARG A 351 19.31 -2.05 2.84
N TYR A 352 18.06 -2.20 3.26
CA TYR A 352 16.86 -2.08 2.44
C TYR A 352 16.02 -0.90 2.94
N GLU A 353 15.41 -0.19 2.01
CA GLU A 353 14.45 0.88 2.32
C GLU A 353 13.09 0.48 1.75
N ILE A 354 12.16 0.12 2.64
CA ILE A 354 10.85 -0.39 2.28
C ILE A 354 9.83 0.73 2.46
N ASN A 355 9.19 1.13 1.36
CA ASN A 355 8.00 1.97 1.43
C ASN A 355 6.83 1.10 1.92
N VAL A 356 6.49 1.23 3.21
CA VAL A 356 5.45 0.42 3.87
C VAL A 356 4.05 0.90 3.50
N GLY A 357 3.90 2.16 3.07
CA GLY A 357 2.60 2.71 2.75
C GLY A 357 2.38 4.13 3.20
N VAL A 358 1.12 4.56 3.14
CA VAL A 358 0.63 5.81 3.70
C VAL A 358 -0.60 5.51 4.54
N THR A 359 -0.78 6.23 5.64
CA THR A 359 -1.97 6.07 6.49
C THR A 359 -2.29 7.36 7.25
N ALA A 360 -3.48 7.40 7.84
CA ALA A 360 -3.89 8.40 8.83
C ALA A 360 -4.70 7.69 9.93
N ASN A 361 -4.06 7.35 11.05
CA ASN A 361 -4.68 6.62 12.15
C ASN A 361 -4.26 7.18 13.51
N VAL A 362 -5.23 7.37 14.39
CA VAL A 362 -5.00 7.56 15.83
C VAL A 362 -4.98 6.21 16.52
N PHE A 363 -3.80 5.80 16.98
CA PHE A 363 -3.64 4.69 17.91
C PHE A 363 -4.12 5.18 19.28
N ARG A 364 -5.23 4.63 19.76
CA ARG A 364 -5.82 5.08 21.02
C ARG A 364 -4.95 4.70 22.21
N LYS A 365 -5.10 5.41 23.33
CA LYS A 365 -4.53 5.02 24.61
C LYS A 365 -4.81 3.53 24.89
N GLY A 366 -3.78 2.79 25.27
CA GLY A 366 -3.82 1.35 25.53
C GLY A 366 -3.62 0.48 24.29
N HIS A 367 -3.73 1.03 23.07
CA HIS A 367 -3.31 0.32 21.86
C HIS A 367 -1.79 0.23 21.79
N ARG A 368 -1.28 -0.62 20.90
CA ARG A 368 0.14 -0.76 20.60
C ARG A 368 0.38 -0.52 19.11
N VAL A 369 1.53 0.05 18.80
CA VAL A 369 2.04 0.11 17.43
C VAL A 369 2.81 -1.19 17.18
N ARG A 370 2.46 -1.90 16.12
CA ARG A 370 3.18 -3.10 15.70
C ARG A 370 3.70 -2.94 14.28
N LEU A 371 4.92 -3.41 14.08
CA LEU A 371 5.50 -3.63 12.77
C LEU A 371 5.73 -5.13 12.59
N GLU A 372 5.20 -5.67 11.49
CA GLU A 372 5.48 -7.05 11.07
C GLU A 372 6.52 -7.05 9.95
N VAL A 373 7.43 -8.03 9.96
CA VAL A 373 8.41 -8.27 8.89
C VAL A 373 8.36 -9.74 8.46
N SER A 374 8.40 -9.98 7.15
CA SER A 374 8.45 -11.33 6.56
C SER A 374 9.07 -11.28 5.15
N SER A 375 9.12 -12.39 4.42
CA SER A 375 9.59 -12.48 3.03
C SER A 375 8.50 -12.85 2.01
N SER A 376 7.22 -12.76 2.38
CA SER A 376 6.12 -12.94 1.43
C SER A 376 4.83 -12.27 1.89
N ASN A 377 3.95 -11.99 0.93
CA ASN A 377 2.57 -11.51 1.14
C ASN A 377 1.76 -11.94 -0.09
N PHE A 378 1.35 -13.21 -0.11
CA PHE A 378 0.80 -13.90 -1.27
C PHE A 378 -0.72 -14.16 -1.11
N PRO A 379 -1.56 -13.97 -2.14
CA PRO A 379 -1.21 -13.75 -3.53
C PRO A 379 -1.16 -12.27 -3.95
N ARG A 380 -1.13 -11.30 -3.01
CA ARG A 380 -0.93 -9.90 -3.40
C ARG A 380 0.33 -9.76 -4.27
N PHE A 381 1.46 -10.25 -3.79
CA PHE A 381 2.71 -10.26 -4.56
C PHE A 381 3.06 -11.66 -5.07
N ASP A 382 3.75 -11.72 -6.21
CA ASP A 382 4.40 -12.94 -6.66
C ASP A 382 5.49 -13.36 -5.66
N ARG A 383 5.73 -14.67 -5.57
CA ARG A 383 6.77 -15.24 -4.71
C ARG A 383 8.13 -15.05 -5.38
N ASN A 384 9.11 -14.56 -4.65
CA ASN A 384 10.52 -14.55 -5.09
C ASN A 384 11.01 -15.97 -5.34
#